data_AF-A0A531M5E5-F1
#
_entry.id   AF-A0A531M5E5-F1
#
_cell.length_a   1.000
_cell.length_b   1.000
_cell.length_c   1.000
_cell.angle_alpha   90.00
_cell.angle_beta   90.00
_cell.angle_gamma   90.00
#
_symmetry.space_group_name_H-M   'P 1'
#
loop_
_entity.id
_entity.type
_entity.pdbx_description
1 polymer ?
#
loop_
_entity_poly.entity_id
_entity_poly.type
_entity_poly.pdbx_seq_one_letter_code
_entity_poly.pdbx_strand_id
1 'polypeptide(L)'
;MSKRLAFALLFPLALFGVSPASAEVKASAVIQRAIDGFIRPAYASLHDHAGSLTKAMRTLCNAPSQGSLEAARVEFSATVEAWSSAEIIAFGPIKENNRLERMLY
;
A
#
# COMPACT_ATOMS: atom_id res chain seq x y z
N MET A 1 33.86 -56.19 12.78
CA MET A 1 33.99 -54.87 13.45
C MET A 1 34.18 -53.71 12.47
N SER A 2 34.91 -53.87 11.35
CA SER A 2 35.16 -52.79 10.37
C SER A 2 33.90 -52.21 9.66
N LYS A 3 32.90 -53.03 9.31
CA LYS A 3 31.65 -52.55 8.65
C LYS A 3 30.75 -51.67 9.55
N ARG A 4 30.88 -51.76 10.88
CA ARG A 4 30.08 -50.96 11.82
C ARG A 4 30.66 -49.55 12.02
N LEU A 5 31.98 -49.38 11.86
CA LEU A 5 32.63 -48.06 11.88
C LEU A 5 32.34 -47.24 10.62
N ALA A 6 32.22 -47.89 9.46
CA ALA A 6 31.88 -47.19 8.21
C ALA A 6 30.49 -46.53 8.25
N PHE A 7 29.50 -47.17 8.88
CA PHE A 7 28.16 -46.61 9.05
C PHE A 7 28.10 -45.49 10.10
N ALA A 8 28.94 -45.53 11.14
CA ALA A 8 28.99 -44.51 12.20
C ALA A 8 29.57 -43.17 11.70
N LEU A 9 30.39 -43.19 10.65
CA LEU A 9 31.00 -42.00 10.04
C LEU A 9 30.19 -41.40 8.88
N LEU A 10 29.25 -42.14 8.29
CA LEU A 10 28.41 -41.66 7.18
C LEU A 10 27.20 -40.84 7.65
N PHE A 11 26.74 -41.04 8.89
CA PHE A 11 25.59 -40.33 9.45
C PHE A 11 25.84 -38.84 9.79
N PRO A 12 26.98 -38.44 10.39
CA PRO A 12 27.22 -37.02 10.67
C PRO A 12 27.50 -36.22 9.39
N LEU A 13 28.05 -36.85 8.33
CA LEU A 13 28.36 -36.16 7.07
C LEU A 13 27.09 -35.75 6.28
N ALA A 14 26.00 -36.51 6.42
CA ALA A 14 24.72 -36.18 5.77
C ALA A 14 24.02 -34.95 6.39
N LEU A 15 24.34 -34.59 7.64
CA LEU A 15 23.76 -33.44 8.32
C LEU A 15 24.47 -32.11 8.00
N PHE A 16 25.71 -32.15 7.49
CA PHE A 16 26.46 -30.94 7.10
C PHE A 16 26.12 -30.42 5.69
N GLY A 17 25.32 -31.16 4.91
CA GLY A 17 24.94 -30.79 3.53
C GLY A 17 23.57 -30.13 3.37
N VAL A 18 22.81 -29.96 4.46
CA VAL A 18 21.49 -29.32 4.39
C VAL A 18 21.68 -27.80 4.37
N SER A 19 21.79 -27.23 3.18
CA SER A 19 21.61 -25.78 3.03
C SER A 19 20.17 -25.43 3.45
N PRO A 20 19.95 -24.31 4.18
CA PRO A 20 18.60 -23.86 4.44
C PRO A 20 17.88 -23.71 3.10
N ALA A 21 16.68 -24.28 2.99
CA ALA A 21 15.84 -24.06 1.82
C ALA A 21 15.59 -22.55 1.73
N SER A 22 16.10 -21.91 0.68
CA SER A 22 15.81 -20.50 0.42
C SER A 22 14.32 -20.40 0.11
N ALA A 23 13.53 -19.95 1.08
CA ALA A 23 12.16 -19.52 0.85
C ALA A 23 12.21 -18.14 0.17
N GLU A 24 12.81 -18.07 -1.03
CA GLU A 24 13.02 -16.82 -1.73
C GLU A 24 11.67 -16.31 -2.23
N VAL A 25 11.10 -15.35 -1.50
CA VAL A 25 9.97 -14.58 -2.00
C VAL A 25 10.51 -13.69 -3.10
N LYS A 26 10.13 -13.98 -4.35
CA LYS A 26 10.47 -13.12 -5.49
C LYS A 26 10.02 -11.69 -5.19
N ALA A 27 10.92 -10.72 -5.31
CA ALA A 27 10.62 -9.31 -5.09
C ALA A 27 9.41 -8.85 -5.93
N SER A 28 9.28 -9.37 -7.16
CA SER A 28 8.12 -9.11 -8.03
C SER A 28 6.79 -9.50 -7.40
N ALA A 29 6.72 -10.58 -6.61
CA ALA A 29 5.50 -11.00 -5.94
C ALA A 29 5.12 -10.04 -4.81
N VAL A 30 6.11 -9.49 -4.08
CA VAL A 30 5.87 -8.47 -3.05
C VAL A 30 5.39 -7.17 -3.70
N ILE A 31 6.08 -6.74 -4.77
CA ILE A 31 5.75 -5.52 -5.52
C ILE A 31 4.34 -5.63 -6.09
N GLN A 32 3.98 -6.75 -6.71
CA GLN A 32 2.63 -6.93 -7.28
C GLN A 32 1.55 -6.85 -6.20
N ARG A 33 1.76 -7.47 -5.03
CA ARG A 33 0.82 -7.34 -3.89
C ARG A 33 0.72 -5.91 -3.39
N ALA A 34 1.81 -5.16 -3.34
CA ALA A 34 1.78 -3.75 -2.97
C ALA A 34 1.00 -2.91 -4.00
N ILE A 35 1.17 -3.18 -5.30
CA ILE A 35 0.45 -2.50 -6.37
C ILE A 35 -1.06 -2.75 -6.25
N ASP A 36 -1.46 -4.02 -6.19
CA ASP A 36 -2.87 -4.41 -6.26
C ASP A 36 -3.60 -4.23 -4.93
N GLY A 37 -2.90 -4.43 -3.81
CA GLY A 37 -3.47 -4.38 -2.46
C GLY A 37 -3.36 -3.04 -1.76
N PHE A 38 -2.52 -2.11 -2.25
CA PHE A 38 -2.31 -0.83 -1.58
C PHE A 38 -2.26 0.36 -2.54
N ILE A 39 -1.32 0.40 -3.48
CA ILE A 39 -1.06 1.60 -4.30
C ILE A 39 -2.28 1.98 -5.15
N ARG A 40 -2.83 1.04 -5.92
CA ARG A 40 -3.99 1.32 -6.77
C ARG A 40 -5.27 1.58 -5.96
N PRO A 41 -5.58 0.77 -4.91
CA PRO A 41 -6.72 1.06 -4.04
C PRO A 41 -6.65 2.42 -3.31
N ALA A 42 -5.46 2.82 -2.83
CA ALA A 42 -5.30 4.10 -2.12
C ALA A 42 -5.65 5.29 -3.03
N TYR A 43 -5.14 5.30 -4.27
CA TYR A 43 -5.48 6.35 -5.23
C TYR A 43 -6.93 6.27 -5.73
N ALA A 44 -7.53 5.09 -5.81
CA ALA A 44 -8.96 4.94 -6.14
C ALA A 44 -9.84 5.55 -5.05
N SER A 45 -9.57 5.23 -3.78
CA SER A 45 -10.27 5.82 -2.62
C SER A 45 -10.15 7.35 -2.60
N LEU A 46 -8.93 7.86 -2.79
CA LEU A 46 -8.70 9.30 -2.88
C LEU A 46 -9.48 9.97 -4.02
N HIS A 47 -9.54 9.34 -5.20
CA HIS A 47 -10.33 9.84 -6.33
C HIS A 47 -11.82 9.91 -5.99
N ASP A 48 -12.36 8.85 -5.38
CA ASP A 48 -13.79 8.75 -5.04
C ASP A 48 -14.18 9.81 -3.99
N HIS A 49 -13.37 9.98 -2.94
CA HIS A 49 -13.61 10.98 -1.89
C HIS A 49 -13.43 12.41 -2.42
N ALA A 50 -12.40 12.69 -3.22
CA ALA A 50 -12.23 14.00 -3.84
C ALA A 50 -13.40 14.35 -4.78
N GLY A 51 -13.93 13.36 -5.51
CA GLY A 51 -15.12 13.51 -6.33
C GLY A 51 -16.38 13.80 -5.50
N SER A 52 -16.53 13.15 -4.35
CA SER A 52 -17.64 13.34 -3.42
C SER A 52 -17.57 14.70 -2.71
N LEU A 53 -16.39 15.11 -2.25
CA LEU A 53 -16.12 16.45 -1.74
C LEU A 53 -16.47 17.53 -2.78
N THR A 54 -16.09 17.34 -4.03
CA THR A 54 -16.44 18.26 -5.12
C THR A 54 -17.96 18.43 -5.24
N LYS A 55 -18.73 17.34 -5.16
CA LYS A 55 -20.20 17.39 -5.20
C LYS A 55 -20.80 18.06 -3.96
N ALA A 56 -20.30 17.73 -2.77
CA ALA A 56 -20.75 18.32 -1.52
C ALA A 56 -20.49 19.84 -1.48
N MET A 57 -19.30 20.26 -1.92
CA MET A 57 -18.94 21.68 -2.00
C MET A 57 -19.83 22.43 -3.00
N ARG A 58 -20.09 21.86 -4.18
CA ARG A 58 -21.04 22.46 -5.15
C ARG A 58 -22.44 22.59 -4.56
N THR A 59 -22.90 21.60 -3.83
CA THR A 59 -24.21 21.64 -3.15
C THR A 59 -24.25 22.76 -2.11
N LEU A 60 -23.20 22.87 -1.28
CA LEU A 60 -23.05 23.95 -0.30
C LEU A 60 -23.05 25.33 -0.97
N CYS A 61 -22.29 25.53 -2.05
CA CYS A 61 -22.22 26.81 -2.75
C CYS A 61 -23.55 27.21 -3.41
N ASN A 62 -24.29 26.24 -3.97
CA ASN A 62 -25.54 26.51 -4.67
C ASN A 62 -26.72 26.75 -3.71
N ALA A 63 -26.77 26.03 -2.59
CA ALA A 63 -27.83 26.11 -1.59
C ALA A 63 -27.24 26.00 -0.17
N PRO A 64 -26.73 27.12 0.39
CA PRO A 64 -26.10 27.10 1.70
C PRO A 64 -27.09 26.74 2.81
N SER A 65 -26.72 25.78 3.65
CA SER A 65 -27.47 25.37 4.83
C SER A 65 -26.53 24.70 5.84
N GLN A 66 -26.96 24.54 7.09
CA GLN A 66 -26.18 23.79 8.07
C GLN A 66 -25.94 22.34 7.60
N GLY A 67 -26.95 21.70 7.01
CA GLY A 67 -26.82 20.33 6.51
C GLY A 67 -25.82 20.19 5.37
N SER A 68 -25.85 21.11 4.39
CA SER A 68 -24.88 21.10 3.28
C SER A 68 -23.46 21.46 3.73
N LEU A 69 -23.31 22.28 4.78
CA LEU A 69 -22.01 22.58 5.39
C LEU A 69 -21.43 21.34 6.08
N GLU A 70 -22.22 20.65 6.89
CA GLU A 70 -21.76 19.42 7.57
C GLU A 70 -21.43 18.31 6.57
N ALA A 71 -22.23 18.14 5.51
CA ALA A 71 -21.92 17.20 4.44
C ALA A 71 -20.57 17.51 3.76
N ALA A 72 -20.30 18.78 3.47
CA ALA A 72 -19.01 19.20 2.90
C ALA A 72 -17.83 18.96 3.87
N ARG A 73 -18.02 19.17 5.17
CA ARG A 73 -17.00 18.90 6.20
C ARG A 73 -16.69 17.41 6.32
N VAL A 74 -17.72 16.56 6.32
CA VAL A 74 -17.55 15.10 6.36
C VAL A 74 -16.73 14.61 5.16
N GLU A 75 -17.10 15.03 3.94
CA GLU A 75 -16.36 14.62 2.74
C GLU A 75 -14.95 15.21 2.69
N PHE A 76 -14.73 16.39 3.28
CA PHE A 76 -13.40 16.97 3.42
C PHE A 76 -12.53 16.09 4.33
N SER A 77 -13.02 15.73 5.51
CA SER A 77 -12.32 14.83 6.43
C SER A 77 -12.01 13.48 5.77
N ALA A 78 -12.97 12.87 5.08
CA ALA A 78 -12.76 11.61 4.37
C ALA A 78 -11.70 11.72 3.25
N THR A 79 -11.68 12.86 2.53
CA THR A 79 -10.66 13.13 1.52
C THR A 79 -9.26 13.26 2.14
N VAL A 80 -9.15 13.92 3.30
CA VAL A 80 -7.88 14.04 4.04
C VAL A 80 -7.41 12.66 4.50
N GLU A 81 -8.27 11.82 5.05
CA GLU A 81 -7.92 10.44 5.46
C GLU A 81 -7.45 9.58 4.27
N ALA A 82 -8.13 9.68 3.13
CA ALA A 82 -7.73 8.99 1.90
C ALA A 82 -6.38 9.50 1.38
N TRP A 83 -6.13 10.81 1.46
CA TRP A 83 -4.84 11.40 1.12
C TRP A 83 -3.73 10.94 2.06
N SER A 84 -3.94 10.95 3.37
CA SER A 84 -2.96 10.48 4.36
C SER A 84 -2.57 9.01 4.16
N SER A 85 -3.48 8.19 3.60
CA SER A 85 -3.14 6.82 3.21
C SER A 85 -2.26 6.76 1.96
N ALA A 86 -2.49 7.66 0.99
CA ALA A 86 -1.78 7.68 -0.29
C ALA A 86 -0.44 8.45 -0.24
N GLU A 87 -0.27 9.40 0.67
CA GLU A 87 0.85 10.35 0.66
C GLU A 87 2.23 9.72 0.88
N ILE A 88 2.27 8.52 1.50
CA ILE A 88 3.49 7.73 1.62
C ILE A 88 4.05 7.29 0.26
N ILE A 89 3.21 7.27 -0.78
CA ILE A 89 3.61 6.96 -2.15
C ILE A 89 4.25 8.22 -2.74
N ALA A 90 5.55 8.39 -2.51
CA ALA A 90 6.31 9.57 -2.92
C ALA A 90 7.13 9.36 -4.22
N PHE A 91 6.67 8.50 -5.12
CA PHE A 91 7.35 8.16 -6.38
C PHE A 91 6.36 7.94 -7.54
N GLY A 92 6.88 7.96 -8.77
CA GLY A 92 6.07 7.73 -9.97
C GLY A 92 5.17 8.92 -10.32
N PRO A 93 3.93 8.69 -10.82
CA PRO A 93 3.08 9.74 -11.39
C PRO A 93 2.76 10.91 -10.45
N ILE A 94 2.81 10.70 -9.13
CA ILE A 94 2.54 11.74 -8.12
C ILE A 94 3.66 12.78 -8.01
N LYS A 95 4.87 12.47 -8.50
CA LYS A 95 5.99 13.43 -8.56
C LYS A 95 6.00 14.25 -9.85
N GLU A 96 5.19 13.90 -10.84
CA GLU A 96 5.09 14.66 -12.09
C GLU A 96 4.40 16.00 -11.86
N ASN A 97 4.91 17.06 -12.49
CA ASN A 97 4.29 18.39 -12.47
C ASN A 97 3.95 18.89 -11.06
N ASN A 98 4.75 18.56 -10.05
CA ASN A 98 4.52 18.92 -8.64
C ASN A 98 3.14 18.48 -8.09
N ARG A 99 2.61 17.34 -8.54
CA ARG A 99 1.28 16.86 -8.09
C ARG A 99 1.24 16.63 -6.59
N LEU A 100 2.26 15.99 -6.02
CA LEU A 100 2.38 15.75 -4.57
C LEU A 100 2.28 17.07 -3.78
N GLU A 101 3.03 18.07 -4.21
CA GLU A 101 3.13 19.35 -3.52
C GLU A 101 1.80 20.12 -3.57
N ARG A 102 1.05 20.05 -4.68
CA ARG A 102 -0.27 20.69 -4.80
C ARG A 102 -1.38 20.07 -3.94
N MET A 103 -1.17 18.91 -3.33
CA MET A 103 -2.19 18.28 -2.48
C MET A 103 -2.21 18.90 -1.08
N LEU A 104 -1.09 19.44 -0.60
CA LEU A 104 -0.92 19.95 0.78
C LEU A 104 -0.29 21.35 0.87
N TYR A 105 0.00 22.01 -0.26
CA TYR A 105 0.54 23.37 -0.36
C TYR A 105 -0.11 24.15 -1.50
#